data_AF-A0AAU5LFX3-F1
#
_entry.id   AF-A0AAU5LFX3-F1
#
_cell.length_a   1.000
_cell.length_b   1.000
_cell.length_c   1.000
_cell.angle_alpha   90.00
_cell.angle_beta   90.00
_cell.angle_gamma   90.00
#
_symmetry.space_group_name_H-M   'P 1'
#
loop_
_entity.id
_entity.type
_entity.pdbx_description
1 polymer ?
#
loop_
_entity_poly.entity_id
_entity_poly.type
_entity_poly.pdbx_seq_one_letter_code
_entity_poly.pdbx_strand_id
1 'polypeptide(L)'
;MSRYIGRTARLRVSYTQEPKWLAARNLARDDSHGLDVCTPQQRELRFFLGMLFLNQNEKIAARQGDLAVCASCEILRENIVISPWHNELVLLSDIHQHLIQKILPRGGAGSVSGIPGLRCYDADEYGRWYRFLHLPTGGFLRLQGTQKAKDVYTMPTAAGNGYDWPRRWNTTDASEPLTPGEAKIAAAIPAADPDLQTLVAGIVVRLTSQHPDSAWALGSLLWDPLQRDRSGSFPRLRRTLWMTKGQWNLAFNGPIPVEDIASALTDPDIGIPGAYIGDPSGPTAVTLGSATLHIRKFRPSDKDRHWLPPAGTTLNSTHHPDQERNSKMDLATHIHESNPDIVTGTELSPNELYNKTFMATPAALLLGQVGTVLRTSLFSDRTRRQWMDMWQTTTDIARFEWINGPEIPDVVTRLAAKDYSDGEFGGVPGLRIESCGEYQAEMIWYGEKEPVILHLSRITSRRAPQAEQSGCRPGCVGSPSTGSVVQAGD
;
A
#
# COMPACT_ATOMS: atom_id res chain seq x y z
N MET A 1 -11.05 5.14 -31.04
CA MET A 1 -12.24 4.27 -30.85
C MET A 1 -13.10 4.78 -29.68
N SER A 2 -13.96 5.78 -29.91
CA SER A 2 -14.99 6.20 -28.93
C SER A 2 -16.33 5.60 -29.36
N ARG A 3 -16.54 4.31 -29.08
CA ARG A 3 -17.87 3.68 -29.20
C ARG A 3 -18.66 4.02 -27.94
N TYR A 4 -19.94 4.31 -28.11
CA TYR A 4 -20.88 4.65 -27.05
C TYR A 4 -20.67 3.81 -25.78
N ILE A 5 -20.30 4.46 -24.68
CA ILE A 5 -20.31 3.84 -23.36
C ILE A 5 -21.77 3.77 -22.93
N GLY A 6 -22.27 2.55 -22.68
CA GLY A 6 -23.63 2.30 -22.20
C GLY A 6 -23.93 3.00 -20.87
N ARG A 7 -25.22 3.17 -20.55
CA ARG A 7 -25.66 3.89 -19.34
C ARG A 7 -25.04 3.31 -18.06
N THR A 8 -25.07 2.00 -17.88
CA THR A 8 -24.51 1.31 -16.71
C THR A 8 -23.02 1.57 -16.53
N ALA A 9 -22.24 1.59 -17.63
CA ALA A 9 -20.82 1.88 -17.54
C ALA A 9 -20.54 3.35 -17.15
N ARG A 10 -21.36 4.30 -17.60
CA ARG A 10 -21.24 5.71 -17.16
C ARG A 10 -21.56 5.86 -15.68
N LEU A 11 -22.60 5.16 -15.22
CA LEU A 11 -22.97 5.11 -13.82
C LEU A 11 -21.83 4.54 -12.98
N ARG A 12 -21.29 3.38 -13.35
CA ARG A 12 -20.13 2.81 -12.66
C ARG A 12 -18.96 3.79 -12.58
N VAL A 13 -18.59 4.44 -13.69
CA VAL A 13 -17.51 5.45 -13.73
C VAL A 13 -17.78 6.61 -12.77
N SER A 14 -19.01 7.11 -12.71
CA SER A 14 -19.32 8.27 -11.85
C SER A 14 -19.20 7.96 -10.37
N TYR A 15 -19.35 6.69 -9.97
CA TYR A 15 -19.21 6.26 -8.59
C TYR A 15 -17.79 5.81 -8.22
N THR A 16 -17.15 5.00 -9.07
CA THR A 16 -15.88 4.33 -8.73
C THR A 16 -14.65 5.09 -9.17
N GLN A 17 -14.81 6.12 -10.00
CA GLN A 17 -13.71 6.86 -10.65
C GLN A 17 -12.84 5.98 -11.58
N GLU A 18 -13.35 4.82 -11.99
CA GLU A 18 -12.66 3.96 -12.94
C GLU A 18 -12.49 4.65 -14.31
N PRO A 19 -11.41 4.34 -15.05
CA PRO A 19 -11.32 4.70 -16.45
C PRO A 19 -12.51 4.16 -17.23
N LYS A 20 -13.12 5.03 -18.04
CA LYS A 20 -14.28 4.75 -18.90
C LYS A 20 -14.24 3.41 -19.64
N TRP A 21 -13.11 3.10 -20.29
CA TRP A 21 -12.92 1.88 -21.06
C TRP A 21 -12.88 0.63 -20.17
N LEU A 22 -12.44 0.77 -18.93
CA LEU A 22 -12.33 -0.32 -17.98
C LEU A 22 -13.67 -0.62 -17.33
N ALA A 23 -14.37 0.41 -16.84
CA ALA A 23 -15.73 0.26 -16.31
C ALA A 23 -16.68 -0.41 -17.31
N ALA A 24 -16.58 -0.07 -18.60
CA ALA A 24 -17.37 -0.70 -19.66
C ALA A 24 -17.05 -2.18 -19.89
N ARG A 25 -15.78 -2.59 -19.70
CA ARG A 25 -15.34 -3.98 -19.88
C ARG A 25 -15.77 -4.89 -18.72
N ASN A 26 -16.01 -4.31 -17.55
CA ASN A 26 -16.22 -5.05 -16.31
C ASN A 26 -17.67 -5.00 -15.80
N LEU A 27 -18.60 -4.63 -16.68
CA LEU A 27 -20.01 -4.86 -16.41
C LEU A 27 -20.28 -6.36 -16.29
N ALA A 28 -21.24 -6.72 -15.45
CA ALA A 28 -21.69 -8.10 -15.37
C ALA A 28 -22.52 -8.46 -16.62
N ARG A 29 -22.70 -9.77 -16.85
CA ARG A 29 -23.46 -10.29 -18.00
C ARG A 29 -24.95 -9.99 -17.93
N ASP A 30 -25.45 -9.62 -16.76
CA ASP A 30 -26.83 -9.22 -16.48
C ASP A 30 -27.05 -7.71 -16.65
N ASP A 31 -26.11 -7.02 -17.30
CA ASP A 31 -26.09 -5.56 -17.47
C ASP A 31 -26.05 -4.73 -16.17
N SER A 32 -25.82 -5.38 -15.02
CA SER A 32 -25.56 -4.69 -13.76
C SER A 32 -24.15 -4.09 -13.73
N HIS A 33 -23.92 -3.20 -12.76
CA HIS A 33 -22.61 -2.58 -12.57
C HIS A 33 -21.51 -3.60 -12.25
N GLY A 34 -21.84 -4.82 -11.82
CA GLY A 34 -20.87 -5.91 -11.63
C GLY A 34 -19.88 -5.74 -10.48
N LEU A 35 -20.16 -4.87 -9.50
CA LEU A 35 -19.27 -4.66 -8.35
C LEU A 35 -19.25 -5.88 -7.43
N ASP A 36 -20.43 -6.47 -7.18
CA ASP A 36 -20.61 -7.59 -6.25
C ASP A 36 -20.73 -8.96 -6.95
N VAL A 37 -20.90 -8.96 -8.28
CA VAL A 37 -21.03 -10.18 -9.10
C VAL A 37 -19.66 -10.81 -9.33
N CYS A 38 -19.27 -11.76 -8.48
CA CYS A 38 -17.95 -12.41 -8.55
C CYS A 38 -18.00 -13.91 -8.24
N THR A 39 -16.90 -14.62 -8.51
CA THR A 39 -16.76 -16.02 -8.13
C THR A 39 -16.72 -16.18 -6.61
N PRO A 40 -17.06 -17.36 -6.05
CA PRO A 40 -16.95 -17.61 -4.60
C PRO A 40 -15.55 -17.31 -4.04
N GLN A 41 -14.50 -17.72 -4.77
CA GLN A 41 -13.10 -17.48 -4.42
C GLN A 41 -12.77 -15.98 -4.33
N GLN A 42 -13.36 -15.18 -5.23
CA GLN A 42 -13.18 -13.74 -5.22
C GLN A 42 -13.91 -13.05 -4.08
N ARG A 43 -15.14 -13.50 -3.77
CA ARG A 43 -15.88 -13.01 -2.62
C ARG A 43 -15.11 -13.31 -1.32
N GLU A 44 -14.56 -14.51 -1.20
CA GLU A 44 -13.75 -14.90 -0.05
C GLU A 44 -12.45 -14.09 0.06
N LEU A 45 -11.75 -13.85 -1.05
CA LEU A 45 -10.59 -12.94 -1.09
C LEU A 45 -10.97 -11.52 -0.63
N ARG A 46 -12.08 -10.97 -1.13
CA ARG A 46 -12.54 -9.62 -0.75
C ARG A 46 -12.93 -9.56 0.72
N PHE A 47 -13.58 -10.60 1.25
CA PHE A 47 -13.86 -10.72 2.68
C PHE A 47 -12.57 -10.76 3.50
N PHE A 48 -11.61 -11.59 3.11
CA PHE A 48 -10.28 -11.69 3.74
C PHE A 48 -9.58 -10.33 3.77
N LEU A 49 -9.55 -9.62 2.64
CA LEU A 49 -8.99 -8.27 2.57
C LEU A 49 -9.78 -7.29 3.43
N GLY A 50 -11.11 -7.42 3.53
CA GLY A 50 -11.92 -6.63 4.44
C GLY A 50 -11.53 -6.83 5.90
N MET A 51 -11.28 -8.07 6.31
CA MET A 51 -10.78 -8.38 7.65
C MET A 51 -9.42 -7.72 7.91
N LEU A 52 -8.52 -7.67 6.93
CA LEU A 52 -7.22 -6.99 7.06
C LEU A 52 -7.34 -5.45 7.02
N PHE A 53 -8.14 -4.91 6.11
CA PHE A 53 -8.27 -3.46 5.89
C PHE A 53 -9.07 -2.76 6.98
N LEU A 54 -10.06 -3.44 7.55
CA LEU A 54 -10.98 -2.90 8.55
C LEU A 54 -10.55 -3.23 9.99
N ASN A 55 -9.42 -3.90 10.20
CA ASN A 55 -8.80 -4.11 11.51
C ASN A 55 -7.41 -3.49 11.56
N GLN A 56 -7.29 -2.30 12.16
CA GLN A 56 -6.03 -1.57 12.32
C GLN A 56 -5.85 -1.13 13.78
N ASN A 57 -5.00 -1.82 14.56
CA ASN A 57 -4.50 -1.36 15.86
C ASN A 57 -3.39 -2.26 16.48
N GLU A 58 -2.24 -1.68 16.84
CA GLU A 58 -1.12 -2.31 17.57
C GLU A 58 -1.50 -2.99 18.89
N LYS A 59 -2.54 -2.49 19.60
CA LYS A 59 -2.95 -3.03 20.91
C LYS A 59 -4.06 -4.07 20.85
N ILE A 60 -4.77 -4.16 19.72
CA ILE A 60 -5.75 -5.23 19.48
C ILE A 60 -5.02 -6.51 19.00
N ALA A 61 -3.84 -6.35 18.39
CA ALA A 61 -2.88 -7.42 18.06
C ALA A 61 -2.56 -8.36 19.23
N ALA A 62 -2.45 -7.80 20.44
CA ALA A 62 -2.12 -8.58 21.64
C ALA A 62 -3.24 -9.51 22.12
N ARG A 63 -4.47 -9.37 21.58
CA ARG A 63 -5.67 -10.11 22.06
C ARG A 63 -6.53 -10.75 20.95
N GLN A 64 -6.41 -10.30 19.70
CA GLN A 64 -7.01 -10.94 18.51
C GLN A 64 -6.00 -11.77 17.68
N GLY A 65 -4.77 -11.95 18.20
CA GLY A 65 -3.70 -12.63 17.48
C GLY A 65 -3.10 -11.79 16.34
N ASP A 66 -2.19 -12.42 15.60
CA ASP A 66 -1.29 -11.87 14.56
C ASP A 66 -1.93 -11.04 13.42
N LEU A 67 -3.26 -10.90 13.38
CA LEU A 67 -4.01 -10.19 12.33
C LEU A 67 -3.68 -8.69 12.21
N ALA A 68 -3.33 -8.05 13.31
CA ALA A 68 -3.16 -6.60 13.35
C ALA A 68 -1.77 -6.09 12.90
N VAL A 69 -0.85 -6.99 12.51
CA VAL A 69 0.51 -6.65 12.06
C VAL A 69 0.60 -6.52 10.53
N CYS A 70 -0.46 -6.87 9.80
CA CYS A 70 -0.44 -6.83 8.34
C CYS A 70 -0.39 -5.38 7.83
N ALA A 71 0.75 -5.00 7.25
CA ALA A 71 0.99 -3.71 6.56
C ALA A 71 0.01 -3.40 5.41
N SER A 72 -0.94 -4.29 5.10
CA SER A 72 -1.95 -4.15 4.04
C SER A 72 -2.83 -2.90 4.20
N CYS A 73 -2.99 -2.37 5.42
CA CYS A 73 -3.67 -1.09 5.62
C CYS A 73 -2.92 0.12 5.04
N GLU A 74 -1.61 0.01 4.79
CA GLU A 74 -0.81 1.09 4.18
C GLU A 74 -1.17 1.29 2.70
N ILE A 75 -1.64 0.25 2.00
CA ILE A 75 -2.07 0.37 0.60
C ILE A 75 -3.24 1.36 0.48
N LEU A 76 -4.11 1.40 1.48
CA LEU A 76 -5.26 2.31 1.49
C LEU A 76 -4.86 3.79 1.60
N ARG A 77 -3.63 4.09 2.06
CA ARG A 77 -3.08 5.45 2.11
C ARG A 77 -2.59 5.95 0.75
N GLU A 78 -2.41 5.03 -0.20
CA GLU A 78 -1.96 5.35 -1.54
C GLU A 78 -3.11 5.78 -2.43
N ASN A 79 -2.79 6.50 -3.49
CA ASN A 79 -3.77 6.85 -4.51
C ASN A 79 -4.10 5.61 -5.36
N ILE A 80 -5.13 4.88 -4.94
CA ILE A 80 -5.66 3.70 -5.60
C ILE A 80 -7.12 3.91 -6.01
N VAL A 81 -7.52 3.25 -7.09
CA VAL A 81 -8.93 3.04 -7.46
C VAL A 81 -9.20 1.56 -7.45
N ILE A 82 -10.23 1.12 -6.71
CA ILE A 82 -10.65 -0.27 -6.66
C ILE A 82 -11.63 -0.55 -7.80
N SER A 83 -11.25 -1.46 -8.69
CA SER A 83 -12.01 -1.86 -9.87
C SER A 83 -12.28 -3.38 -9.78
N PRO A 84 -13.36 -3.82 -9.11
CA PRO A 84 -13.68 -5.24 -9.03
C PRO A 84 -14.10 -5.79 -10.41
N TRP A 85 -13.54 -6.93 -10.78
CA TRP A 85 -13.96 -7.72 -11.95
C TRP A 85 -14.63 -9.00 -11.46
N HIS A 86 -15.21 -9.79 -12.37
CA HIS A 86 -15.91 -11.01 -11.98
C HIS A 86 -14.98 -12.04 -11.29
N ASN A 87 -13.76 -12.22 -11.82
CA ASN A 87 -12.80 -13.22 -11.39
C ASN A 87 -11.52 -12.62 -10.79
N GLU A 88 -11.45 -11.29 -10.60
CA GLU A 88 -10.28 -10.56 -10.10
C GLU A 88 -10.71 -9.35 -9.25
N LEU A 89 -9.93 -9.00 -8.23
CA LEU A 89 -9.98 -7.68 -7.61
C LEU A 89 -8.84 -6.83 -8.16
N VAL A 90 -9.15 -5.74 -8.86
CA VAL A 90 -8.10 -4.90 -9.48
C VAL A 90 -7.91 -3.62 -8.70
N LEU A 91 -6.66 -3.31 -8.36
CA LEU A 91 -6.25 -2.03 -7.80
C LEU A 91 -5.51 -1.25 -8.89
N LEU A 92 -6.08 -0.12 -9.29
CA LEU A 92 -5.50 0.78 -10.26
C LEU A 92 -4.65 1.82 -9.55
N SER A 93 -3.41 2.02 -9.98
CA SER A 93 -2.55 3.05 -9.41
C SER A 93 -1.44 3.50 -10.36
N ASP A 94 -1.06 4.78 -10.26
CA ASP A 94 0.10 5.32 -10.96
C ASP A 94 1.41 4.72 -10.43
N ILE A 95 1.41 4.23 -9.19
CA ILE A 95 2.57 3.66 -8.49
C ILE A 95 2.41 2.14 -8.24
N HIS A 96 1.67 1.45 -9.09
CA HIS A 96 1.35 0.03 -8.94
C HIS A 96 2.59 -0.86 -8.71
N GLN A 97 3.75 -0.57 -9.32
CA GLN A 97 5.00 -1.29 -9.06
C GLN A 97 5.51 -1.12 -7.63
N HIS A 98 5.37 0.08 -7.05
CA HIS A 98 5.72 0.33 -5.65
C HIS A 98 4.76 -0.41 -4.70
N LEU A 99 3.47 -0.51 -5.06
CA LEU A 99 2.47 -1.25 -4.27
C LEU A 99 2.82 -2.73 -4.13
N ILE A 100 3.49 -3.36 -5.10
CA ILE A 100 3.96 -4.76 -5.04
C ILE A 100 4.78 -5.00 -3.77
N GLN A 101 5.65 -4.04 -3.44
CA GLN A 101 6.47 -4.14 -2.25
C GLN A 101 5.63 -4.15 -0.97
N LYS A 102 4.48 -3.46 -0.96
CA LYS A 102 3.57 -3.34 0.19
C LYS A 102 2.62 -4.53 0.33
N ILE A 103 2.19 -5.13 -0.79
CA ILE A 103 1.20 -6.22 -0.79
C ILE A 103 1.82 -7.60 -0.56
N LEU A 104 3.05 -7.84 -1.04
CA LEU A 104 3.64 -9.17 -0.95
C LEU A 104 4.01 -9.51 0.49
N PRO A 105 3.74 -10.75 0.93
CA PRO A 105 4.03 -11.17 2.29
C PRO A 105 5.53 -11.07 2.57
N ARG A 106 5.88 -10.60 3.77
CA ARG A 106 7.27 -10.50 4.25
C ARG A 106 7.38 -10.94 5.69
N GLY A 107 8.45 -11.64 6.01
CA GLY A 107 8.79 -12.06 7.37
C GLY A 107 8.71 -13.58 7.56
N GLY A 108 9.27 -14.06 8.67
CA GLY A 108 9.31 -15.48 9.03
C GLY A 108 8.20 -15.88 10.00
N ALA A 109 8.43 -16.92 10.81
CA ALA A 109 7.44 -17.52 11.70
C ALA A 109 6.79 -16.57 12.74
N GLY A 110 7.41 -15.42 13.06
CA GLY A 110 6.98 -14.54 14.15
C GLY A 110 6.23 -13.25 13.75
N SER A 111 6.34 -12.78 12.51
CA SER A 111 5.66 -11.55 12.07
C SER A 111 5.57 -11.49 10.55
N VAL A 112 4.35 -11.43 10.00
CA VAL A 112 4.11 -11.25 8.57
C VAL A 112 3.61 -9.83 8.30
N SER A 113 4.29 -9.13 7.41
CA SER A 113 3.82 -7.88 6.80
C SER A 113 3.32 -8.16 5.38
N GLY A 114 2.45 -7.31 4.83
CA GLY A 114 1.78 -7.55 3.55
C GLY A 114 0.53 -8.42 3.68
N ILE A 115 0.03 -8.93 2.55
CA ILE A 115 -1.16 -9.80 2.48
C ILE A 115 -0.69 -11.27 2.60
N PRO A 116 -1.01 -11.97 3.70
CA PRO A 116 -0.60 -13.36 3.88
C PRO A 116 -1.13 -14.26 2.77
N GLY A 117 -0.29 -15.17 2.26
CA GLY A 117 -0.69 -16.15 1.26
C GLY A 117 -0.83 -15.63 -0.17
N LEU A 118 -0.46 -14.38 -0.41
CA LEU A 118 -0.39 -13.81 -1.74
C LEU A 118 0.90 -14.28 -2.45
N ARG A 119 0.79 -14.75 -3.69
CA ARG A 119 1.91 -15.20 -4.53
C ARG A 119 1.86 -14.54 -5.89
N CYS A 120 3.03 -14.28 -6.48
CA CYS A 120 3.12 -13.82 -7.86
C CYS A 120 2.64 -14.93 -8.79
N TYR A 121 1.77 -14.60 -9.75
CA TYR A 121 1.18 -15.58 -10.66
C TYR A 121 1.59 -15.32 -12.11
N ASP A 122 1.18 -14.17 -12.67
CA ASP A 122 1.59 -13.72 -14.00
C ASP A 122 1.62 -12.20 -14.08
N ALA A 123 2.33 -11.67 -15.06
CA ALA A 123 2.42 -10.25 -15.30
C ALA A 123 2.45 -9.96 -16.80
N ASP A 124 2.14 -8.71 -17.13
CA ASP A 124 2.37 -8.17 -18.46
C ASP A 124 3.87 -8.15 -18.77
N GLU A 125 4.26 -8.44 -20.02
CA GLU A 125 5.66 -8.41 -20.46
C GLU A 125 6.32 -7.02 -20.27
N TYR A 126 5.54 -5.95 -20.26
CA TYR A 126 6.01 -4.58 -20.02
C TYR A 126 5.75 -4.09 -18.59
N GLY A 127 5.36 -4.98 -17.68
CA GLY A 127 5.06 -4.63 -16.29
C GLY A 127 3.89 -3.66 -16.13
N ARG A 128 2.95 -3.60 -17.09
CA ARG A 128 1.76 -2.73 -17.02
C ARG A 128 0.72 -3.22 -16.00
N TRP A 129 0.74 -4.52 -15.70
CA TRP A 129 -0.08 -5.13 -14.68
C TRP A 129 0.63 -6.37 -14.13
N TYR A 130 0.26 -6.71 -12.90
CA TYR A 130 0.77 -7.84 -12.13
C TYR A 130 -0.40 -8.54 -11.47
N ARG A 131 -0.48 -9.86 -11.60
CA ARG A 131 -1.53 -10.68 -11.02
C ARG A 131 -0.94 -11.58 -9.95
N PHE A 132 -1.72 -11.72 -8.89
CA PHE A 132 -1.33 -12.45 -7.70
C PHE A 132 -2.41 -13.45 -7.35
N LEU A 133 -2.01 -14.68 -7.05
CA LEU A 133 -2.88 -15.71 -6.52
C LEU A 133 -2.87 -15.63 -4.99
N HIS A 134 -4.04 -15.59 -4.36
CA HIS A 134 -4.17 -15.69 -2.91
C HIS A 134 -4.50 -17.13 -2.53
N LEU A 135 -3.47 -17.88 -2.12
CA LEU A 135 -3.54 -19.33 -1.87
C LEU A 135 -4.70 -19.75 -0.95
N PRO A 136 -4.98 -19.06 0.18
CA PRO A 136 -6.06 -19.49 1.08
C PRO A 136 -7.45 -19.54 0.42
N THR A 137 -7.69 -18.65 -0.54
CA THR A 137 -9.02 -18.44 -1.15
C THR A 137 -9.11 -18.89 -2.61
N GLY A 138 -7.97 -19.08 -3.29
CA GLY A 138 -7.89 -19.23 -4.74
C GLY A 138 -8.27 -17.98 -5.55
N GLY A 139 -8.56 -16.86 -4.89
CA GLY A 139 -8.86 -15.59 -5.53
C GLY A 139 -7.60 -14.91 -6.10
N PHE A 140 -7.81 -14.06 -7.11
CA PHE A 140 -6.79 -13.22 -7.74
C PHE A 140 -6.92 -11.75 -7.37
N LEU A 141 -5.79 -11.14 -7.00
CA LEU A 141 -5.59 -9.70 -6.91
C LEU A 141 -4.78 -9.25 -8.12
N ARG A 142 -5.16 -8.14 -8.77
CA ARG A 142 -4.35 -7.52 -9.84
C ARG A 142 -3.96 -6.11 -9.42
N LEU A 143 -2.68 -5.80 -9.57
CA LEU A 143 -2.19 -4.42 -9.59
C LEU A 143 -2.03 -3.97 -11.03
N GLN A 144 -2.58 -2.81 -11.38
CA GLN A 144 -2.54 -2.34 -12.76
C GLN A 144 -2.29 -0.83 -12.84
N GLY A 145 -1.44 -0.43 -13.79
CA GLY A 145 -1.22 0.98 -14.09
C GLY A 145 -2.47 1.67 -14.62
N THR A 146 -2.72 2.90 -14.17
CA THR A 146 -3.73 3.76 -14.83
C THR A 146 -3.26 4.19 -16.23
N GLN A 147 -4.12 4.86 -17.00
CA GLN A 147 -3.69 5.43 -18.29
C GLN A 147 -2.54 6.44 -18.13
N LYS A 148 -2.56 7.25 -17.06
CA LYS A 148 -1.47 8.18 -16.76
C LYS A 148 -0.19 7.42 -16.44
N ALA A 149 -0.28 6.30 -15.74
CA ALA A 149 0.85 5.40 -15.55
C ALA A 149 1.35 4.83 -16.89
N LYS A 150 0.48 4.47 -17.84
CA LYS A 150 0.90 4.00 -19.18
C LYS A 150 1.63 5.07 -19.98
N ASP A 151 1.24 6.33 -19.85
CA ASP A 151 1.83 7.44 -20.59
C ASP A 151 3.15 7.92 -19.96
N VAL A 152 3.34 7.71 -18.65
CA VAL A 152 4.58 8.05 -17.91
C VAL A 152 5.56 6.87 -17.88
N TYR A 153 5.05 5.64 -17.83
CA TYR A 153 5.81 4.39 -17.89
C TYR A 153 5.66 3.73 -19.28
N THR A 154 5.86 4.49 -20.35
CA THR A 154 6.53 3.91 -21.53
C THR A 154 7.97 3.64 -21.12
N MET A 155 8.21 2.48 -20.50
CA MET A 155 9.56 1.98 -20.27
C MET A 155 10.30 1.97 -21.63
N PRO A 156 11.56 2.41 -21.71
CA PRO A 156 12.26 2.46 -22.97
C PRO A 156 12.41 1.05 -23.53
N THR A 157 11.73 0.78 -24.64
CA THR A 157 12.15 -0.28 -25.55
C THR A 157 13.52 0.11 -26.10
N ALA A 158 14.47 -0.83 -26.04
CA ALA A 158 15.84 -0.74 -26.57
C ALA A 158 16.90 -0.17 -25.61
N ALA A 159 17.50 -1.05 -24.80
CA ALA A 159 18.96 -1.29 -24.80
C ALA A 159 19.33 -2.39 -23.80
N GLY A 160 19.33 -3.66 -24.24
CA GLY A 160 20.28 -4.72 -23.82
C GLY A 160 20.39 -5.19 -22.36
N ASN A 161 19.81 -4.50 -21.37
CA ASN A 161 19.91 -4.88 -19.96
C ASN A 161 18.56 -5.38 -19.46
N GLY A 162 18.56 -6.61 -18.91
CA GLY A 162 17.37 -7.33 -18.48
C GLY A 162 16.45 -6.48 -17.60
N TYR A 163 15.14 -6.63 -17.83
CA TYR A 163 14.09 -5.95 -17.08
C TYR A 163 14.35 -6.05 -15.57
N ASP A 164 14.54 -4.92 -14.89
CA ASP A 164 14.54 -4.83 -13.42
C ASP A 164 13.09 -5.02 -12.96
N TRP A 165 12.63 -6.28 -12.99
CA TRP A 165 11.39 -6.69 -12.35
C TRP A 165 11.42 -6.18 -10.91
N PRO A 166 10.27 -5.75 -10.34
CA PRO A 166 10.21 -5.35 -8.95
C PRO A 166 10.92 -6.43 -8.12
N ARG A 167 11.96 -6.08 -7.35
CA ARG A 167 12.83 -7.08 -6.66
C ARG A 167 12.02 -8.19 -5.95
N ARG A 168 10.82 -7.82 -5.44
CA ARG A 168 9.76 -8.64 -4.82
C ARG A 168 9.17 -9.77 -5.69
N TRP A 169 9.02 -9.50 -6.97
CA TRP A 169 8.29 -10.34 -7.90
C TRP A 169 8.89 -11.74 -8.02
N ASN A 170 10.23 -11.83 -7.95
CA ASN A 170 10.96 -13.08 -8.13
C ASN A 170 11.14 -13.90 -6.84
N THR A 171 10.57 -13.47 -5.71
CA THR A 171 10.81 -14.12 -4.39
C THR A 171 9.58 -14.79 -3.79
N THR A 172 8.45 -14.81 -4.50
CA THR A 172 7.19 -15.39 -4.00
C THR A 172 6.44 -16.05 -5.16
N ASP A 173 6.84 -17.26 -5.51
CA ASP A 173 6.24 -18.02 -6.61
C ASP A 173 4.88 -18.64 -6.25
N ALA A 174 3.98 -18.80 -7.22
CA ALA A 174 2.66 -19.43 -7.02
C ALA A 174 2.72 -20.85 -6.46
N SER A 175 3.82 -21.57 -6.65
CA SER A 175 4.04 -22.92 -6.12
C SER A 175 4.50 -22.96 -4.66
N GLU A 176 4.96 -21.83 -4.10
CA GLU A 176 5.45 -21.79 -2.73
C GLU A 176 4.29 -21.89 -1.72
N PRO A 177 4.32 -22.86 -0.78
CA PRO A 177 3.26 -23.02 0.22
C PRO A 177 3.21 -21.83 1.19
N LEU A 178 2.14 -21.75 1.99
CA LEU A 178 2.07 -20.80 3.09
C LEU A 178 3.20 -21.05 4.08
N THR A 179 3.89 -19.98 4.49
CA THR A 179 4.75 -20.03 5.66
C THR A 179 3.92 -20.24 6.92
N PRO A 180 4.50 -20.76 8.03
CA PRO A 180 3.76 -20.94 9.28
C PRO A 180 3.09 -19.66 9.80
N GLY A 181 3.75 -18.50 9.66
CA GLY A 181 3.19 -17.21 10.05
C GLY A 181 1.99 -16.80 9.18
N GLU A 182 2.06 -17.03 7.87
CA GLU A 182 0.93 -16.78 6.97
C GLU A 182 -0.25 -17.70 7.28
N ALA A 183 0.02 -18.99 7.50
CA ALA A 183 -1.00 -19.98 7.84
C ALA A 183 -1.70 -19.61 9.16
N LYS A 184 -0.95 -19.14 10.17
CA LYS A 184 -1.49 -18.68 11.44
C LYS A 184 -2.43 -17.48 11.29
N ILE A 185 -2.05 -16.48 10.48
CA ILE A 185 -2.91 -15.31 10.22
C ILE A 185 -4.14 -15.71 9.40
N ALA A 186 -3.98 -16.54 8.37
CA ALA A 186 -5.09 -17.01 7.57
C ALA A 186 -6.12 -17.80 8.40
N ALA A 187 -5.65 -18.65 9.32
CA ALA A 187 -6.50 -19.41 10.25
C ALA A 187 -7.21 -18.53 11.29
N ALA A 188 -6.71 -17.32 11.56
CA ALA A 188 -7.34 -16.38 12.48
C ALA A 188 -8.53 -15.64 11.87
N ILE A 189 -8.68 -15.65 10.53
CA ILE A 189 -9.84 -15.07 9.87
C ILE A 189 -11.01 -16.04 10.03
N PRO A 190 -12.10 -15.62 10.71
CA PRO A 190 -13.22 -16.50 10.98
C PRO A 190 -13.95 -16.86 9.67
N ALA A 191 -14.46 -18.09 9.62
CA ALA A 191 -15.47 -18.43 8.63
C ALA A 191 -16.68 -17.50 8.79
N ALA A 192 -17.21 -17.02 7.67
CA ALA A 192 -18.35 -16.13 7.61
C ALA A 192 -19.42 -16.73 6.71
N ASP A 193 -20.69 -16.48 7.05
CA ASP A 193 -21.80 -16.80 6.17
C ASP A 193 -21.73 -15.98 4.86
N PRO A 194 -22.32 -16.47 3.76
CA PRO A 194 -22.21 -15.81 2.46
C PRO A 194 -22.76 -14.37 2.43
N ASP A 195 -23.77 -14.06 3.23
CA ASP A 195 -24.39 -12.73 3.25
C ASP A 195 -23.42 -11.72 3.90
N LEU A 196 -22.81 -12.09 5.02
CA LEU A 196 -21.78 -11.26 5.63
C LEU A 196 -20.57 -11.11 4.71
N GLN A 197 -20.09 -12.21 4.12
CA GLN A 197 -18.97 -12.13 3.18
C GLN A 197 -19.27 -11.11 2.08
N THR A 198 -20.51 -11.08 1.60
CA THR A 198 -20.98 -10.13 0.60
C THR A 198 -21.01 -8.69 1.14
N LEU A 199 -21.51 -8.46 2.36
CA LEU A 199 -21.49 -7.13 2.98
C LEU A 199 -20.06 -6.57 3.13
N VAL A 200 -19.15 -7.36 3.70
CA VAL A 200 -17.77 -6.93 3.93
C VAL A 200 -16.99 -6.79 2.62
N ALA A 201 -17.15 -7.74 1.69
CA ALA A 201 -16.59 -7.62 0.35
C ALA A 201 -17.11 -6.38 -0.39
N GLY A 202 -18.39 -6.06 -0.20
CA GLY A 202 -19.06 -4.89 -0.76
C GLY A 202 -18.51 -3.58 -0.23
N ILE A 203 -18.09 -3.53 1.05
CA ILE A 203 -17.33 -2.40 1.60
C ILE A 203 -16.00 -2.28 0.88
N VAL A 204 -15.23 -3.37 0.78
CA VAL A 204 -13.89 -3.37 0.17
C VAL A 204 -13.92 -2.81 -1.25
N VAL A 205 -14.87 -3.24 -2.08
CA VAL A 205 -14.96 -2.77 -3.47
C VAL A 205 -15.47 -1.33 -3.62
N ARG A 206 -15.99 -0.74 -2.54
CA ARG A 206 -16.48 0.65 -2.50
C ARG A 206 -15.59 1.59 -1.70
N LEU A 207 -14.50 1.12 -1.10
CA LEU A 207 -13.62 1.94 -0.25
C LEU A 207 -13.17 3.24 -0.94
N THR A 208 -12.95 3.22 -2.25
CA THR A 208 -12.52 4.39 -3.04
C THR A 208 -13.67 5.10 -3.76
N SER A 209 -14.92 4.67 -3.56
CA SER A 209 -16.08 5.18 -4.27
C SER A 209 -16.68 6.42 -3.60
N GLN A 210 -17.41 7.18 -4.40
CA GLN A 210 -18.20 8.34 -3.97
C GLN A 210 -19.48 8.47 -4.79
N HIS A 211 -20.52 9.07 -4.23
CA HIS A 211 -21.73 9.40 -4.97
C HIS A 211 -21.46 10.55 -5.96
N PRO A 212 -22.01 10.52 -7.20
CA PRO A 212 -21.82 11.58 -8.20
C PRO A 212 -22.26 12.96 -7.70
N ASP A 213 -23.38 13.02 -7.00
CA ASP A 213 -23.92 14.24 -6.39
C ASP A 213 -23.35 14.54 -5.00
N SER A 214 -22.26 13.88 -4.60
CA SER A 214 -21.61 14.07 -3.30
C SER A 214 -22.52 13.78 -2.09
N ALA A 215 -23.49 12.88 -2.24
CA ALA A 215 -24.34 12.44 -1.13
C ALA A 215 -23.57 11.60 -0.09
N TRP A 216 -22.59 10.82 -0.54
CA TRP A 216 -21.70 10.01 0.32
C TRP A 216 -20.34 9.82 -0.36
N ALA A 217 -19.29 9.56 0.41
CA ALA A 217 -17.98 9.16 -0.09
C ALA A 217 -17.18 8.40 0.97
N LEU A 218 -16.46 7.33 0.58
CA LEU A 218 -15.78 6.48 1.57
C LEU A 218 -14.32 6.85 1.83
N GLY A 219 -13.58 7.39 0.85
CA GLY A 219 -12.21 7.89 1.03
C GLY A 219 -11.23 6.91 1.72
N SER A 220 -11.39 5.62 1.43
CA SER A 220 -10.69 4.50 2.08
C SER A 220 -10.85 4.44 3.61
N LEU A 221 -11.83 5.16 4.15
CA LEU A 221 -12.05 5.44 5.58
C LEU A 221 -10.90 6.22 6.23
N LEU A 222 -10.00 6.82 5.45
CA LEU A 222 -8.82 7.52 5.96
C LEU A 222 -8.95 9.04 5.88
N TRP A 223 -9.66 9.53 4.87
CA TRP A 223 -9.91 10.93 4.61
C TRP A 223 -11.34 11.11 4.10
N ASP A 224 -11.91 12.31 4.20
CA ASP A 224 -13.24 12.61 3.65
C ASP A 224 -13.10 13.29 2.27
N PRO A 225 -13.47 12.61 1.17
CA PRO A 225 -13.43 13.17 -0.17
C PRO A 225 -14.25 14.43 -0.36
N LEU A 226 -15.30 14.58 0.44
CA LEU A 226 -16.22 15.70 0.38
C LEU A 226 -15.78 16.86 1.30
N GLN A 227 -14.69 16.70 2.05
CA GLN A 227 -14.11 17.72 2.95
C GLN A 227 -15.14 18.34 3.91
N ARG A 228 -16.12 17.56 4.37
CA ARG A 228 -17.20 18.02 5.26
C ARG A 228 -16.67 18.30 6.66
N ASP A 229 -15.66 17.54 7.07
CA ASP A 229 -14.93 17.78 8.33
C ASP A 229 -13.50 18.27 8.05
N ARG A 230 -13.24 19.55 8.35
CA ARG A 230 -11.91 20.18 8.30
C ARG A 230 -11.21 20.20 9.67
N SER A 231 -11.87 19.69 10.71
CA SER A 231 -11.48 19.85 12.11
C SER A 231 -10.57 18.72 12.60
N GLY A 232 -9.35 18.65 12.07
CA GLY A 232 -8.23 18.19 12.88
C GLY A 232 -7.30 17.13 12.30
N SER A 233 -6.09 17.16 12.86
CA SER A 233 -5.08 16.12 12.74
C SER A 233 -5.59 14.83 13.40
N PHE A 234 -5.74 13.74 12.65
CA PHE A 234 -6.13 12.43 13.17
C PHE A 234 -4.88 11.61 13.51
N PRO A 235 -4.38 11.62 14.76
CA PRO A 235 -3.02 11.16 15.00
C PRO A 235 -2.88 9.64 14.87
N ARG A 236 -3.99 8.87 14.93
CA ARG A 236 -4.01 7.40 14.76
C ARG A 236 -5.39 6.93 14.26
N LEU A 237 -5.50 6.61 12.97
CA LEU A 237 -6.68 5.95 12.40
C LEU A 237 -6.83 4.55 13.02
N ARG A 238 -8.05 4.25 13.47
CA ARG A 238 -8.45 3.00 14.11
C ARG A 238 -9.70 2.52 13.43
N ARG A 239 -9.67 1.25 13.06
CA ARG A 239 -10.78 0.50 12.49
C ARG A 239 -10.78 -0.86 13.15
N THR A 240 -11.95 -1.35 13.51
CA THR A 240 -12.10 -2.69 14.05
C THR A 240 -13.39 -3.28 13.51
N LEU A 241 -13.28 -4.47 12.92
CA LEU A 241 -14.39 -5.29 12.47
C LEU A 241 -14.38 -6.59 13.29
N TRP A 242 -15.45 -6.85 14.04
CA TRP A 242 -15.52 -8.01 14.91
C TRP A 242 -16.95 -8.53 15.05
N MET A 243 -17.08 -9.76 15.54
CA MET A 243 -18.37 -10.37 15.85
C MET A 243 -18.64 -10.32 17.36
N THR A 244 -19.87 -10.11 17.78
CA THR A 244 -20.30 -10.26 19.18
C THR A 244 -21.72 -10.80 19.20
N LYS A 245 -21.93 -11.96 19.85
CA LYS A 245 -23.25 -12.62 19.95
C LYS A 245 -23.94 -12.81 18.58
N GLY A 246 -23.18 -13.21 17.57
CA GLY A 246 -23.69 -13.40 16.20
C GLY A 246 -23.91 -12.11 15.39
N GLN A 247 -23.64 -10.93 15.95
CA GLN A 247 -23.76 -9.65 15.26
C GLN A 247 -22.38 -9.11 14.87
N TRP A 248 -22.26 -8.60 13.66
CA TRP A 248 -21.02 -7.99 13.19
C TRP A 248 -21.00 -6.48 13.44
N ASN A 249 -19.84 -5.99 13.87
CA ASN A 249 -19.66 -4.63 14.30
C ASN A 249 -18.42 -4.05 13.61
N LEU A 250 -18.60 -2.95 12.89
CA LEU A 250 -17.54 -2.11 12.37
C LEU A 250 -17.50 -0.81 13.17
N ALA A 251 -16.41 -0.57 13.88
CA ALA A 251 -16.14 0.72 14.52
C ALA A 251 -14.90 1.38 13.94
N PHE A 252 -14.98 2.68 13.68
CA PHE A 252 -13.85 3.45 13.18
C PHE A 252 -13.83 4.90 13.70
N ASN A 253 -12.66 5.53 13.72
CA ASN A 253 -12.49 6.93 14.12
C ASN A 253 -12.04 7.85 12.96
N GLY A 254 -12.22 7.41 11.71
CA GLY A 254 -11.94 8.20 10.52
C GLY A 254 -12.89 9.38 10.33
N PRO A 255 -12.64 10.27 9.36
CA PRO A 255 -13.38 11.53 9.22
C PRO A 255 -14.76 11.42 8.55
N ILE A 256 -15.06 10.32 7.84
CA ILE A 256 -16.35 10.20 7.13
C ILE A 256 -17.53 9.89 8.07
N PRO A 257 -18.76 10.34 7.79
CA PRO A 257 -19.94 9.90 8.53
C PRO A 257 -20.14 8.38 8.49
N VAL A 258 -20.84 7.80 9.48
CA VAL A 258 -21.10 6.35 9.50
C VAL A 258 -22.16 5.96 8.47
N GLU A 259 -23.05 6.91 8.19
CA GLU A 259 -24.14 6.87 7.24
C GLU A 259 -23.61 6.75 5.80
N ASP A 260 -22.41 7.25 5.51
CA ASP A 260 -21.79 7.12 4.19
C ASP A 260 -21.50 5.66 3.83
N ILE A 261 -21.04 4.85 4.80
CA ILE A 261 -20.81 3.42 4.58
C ILE A 261 -22.14 2.71 4.33
N ALA A 262 -23.17 3.01 5.13
CA ALA A 262 -24.50 2.43 4.95
C ALA A 262 -25.12 2.84 3.60
N SER A 263 -24.99 4.11 3.23
CA SER A 263 -25.47 4.65 1.95
C SER A 263 -24.74 3.99 0.79
N ALA A 264 -23.41 3.84 0.83
CA ALA A 264 -22.66 3.17 -0.21
C ALA A 264 -23.10 1.71 -0.43
N LEU A 265 -23.48 1.01 0.65
CA LEU A 265 -23.92 -0.38 0.58
C LEU A 265 -25.39 -0.55 0.15
N THR A 266 -26.21 0.49 0.30
CA THR A 266 -27.67 0.44 0.05
C THR A 266 -28.13 1.42 -1.03
N ASP A 267 -27.17 2.07 -1.71
CA ASP A 267 -27.41 2.98 -2.82
C ASP A 267 -28.27 2.30 -3.90
N PRO A 268 -29.32 2.96 -4.42
CA PRO A 268 -30.23 2.32 -5.36
C PRO A 268 -29.57 1.96 -6.69
N ASP A 269 -28.48 2.64 -7.06
CA ASP A 269 -27.81 2.53 -8.35
C ASP A 269 -26.55 1.65 -8.29
N ILE A 270 -25.80 1.71 -7.17
CA ILE A 270 -24.56 0.95 -7.01
C ILE A 270 -24.46 0.13 -5.74
N GLY A 271 -25.50 0.07 -4.91
CA GLY A 271 -25.51 -0.67 -3.66
C GLY A 271 -25.48 -2.18 -3.88
N ILE A 272 -25.41 -2.93 -2.80
CA ILE A 272 -25.49 -4.39 -2.86
C ILE A 272 -26.97 -4.76 -3.05
N PRO A 273 -27.33 -5.52 -4.10
CA PRO A 273 -28.71 -5.94 -4.30
C PRO A 273 -29.28 -6.68 -3.08
N GLY A 274 -30.42 -6.21 -2.57
CA GLY A 274 -31.09 -6.79 -1.40
C GLY A 274 -30.55 -6.32 -0.04
N ALA A 275 -29.48 -5.51 -0.01
CA ALA A 275 -29.05 -4.87 1.22
C ALA A 275 -29.97 -3.69 1.56
N TYR A 276 -30.29 -3.52 2.84
CA TYR A 276 -31.13 -2.42 3.31
C TYR A 276 -30.60 -1.91 4.65
N ILE A 277 -30.91 -0.65 4.95
CA ILE A 277 -30.65 -0.06 6.26
C ILE A 277 -31.78 -0.53 7.19
N GLY A 278 -31.42 -1.11 8.34
CA GLY A 278 -32.37 -1.47 9.38
C GLY A 278 -33.09 -0.25 9.98
N ASP A 279 -33.77 -0.41 11.12
CA ASP A 279 -34.52 0.68 11.76
C ASP A 279 -33.72 2.01 11.80
N PRO A 280 -34.15 3.04 11.04
CA PRO A 280 -33.41 4.29 10.90
C PRO A 280 -33.37 5.11 12.19
N SER A 281 -34.15 4.74 13.20
CA SER A 281 -34.09 5.36 14.54
C SER A 281 -32.98 4.77 15.44
N GLY A 282 -32.38 3.66 15.02
CA GLY A 282 -31.35 2.92 15.76
C GLY A 282 -29.90 3.23 15.33
N PRO A 283 -28.91 2.52 15.90
CA PRO A 283 -27.54 2.56 15.41
C PRO A 283 -27.48 2.08 13.96
N THR A 284 -26.76 2.81 13.12
CA THR A 284 -26.61 2.53 11.69
C THR A 284 -26.25 1.06 11.46
N ALA A 285 -27.15 0.30 10.84
CA ALA A 285 -26.97 -1.11 10.57
C ALA A 285 -27.43 -1.44 9.15
N VAL A 286 -26.64 -2.23 8.44
CA VAL A 286 -26.99 -2.74 7.11
C VAL A 286 -27.22 -4.23 7.21
N THR A 287 -28.36 -4.68 6.70
CA THR A 287 -28.76 -6.08 6.69
C THR A 287 -28.82 -6.59 5.26
N LEU A 288 -28.33 -7.82 5.05
CA LEU A 288 -28.44 -8.57 3.81
C LEU A 288 -28.77 -10.02 4.20
N GLY A 289 -29.90 -10.54 3.72
CA GLY A 289 -30.35 -11.89 4.09
C GLY A 289 -30.36 -12.10 5.61
N SER A 290 -29.50 -12.99 6.09
CA SER A 290 -29.34 -13.34 7.50
C SER A 290 -28.28 -12.51 8.25
N ALA A 291 -27.41 -11.78 7.54
CA ALA A 291 -26.32 -11.03 8.14
C ALA A 291 -26.71 -9.58 8.45
N THR A 292 -26.27 -9.07 9.59
CA THR A 292 -26.39 -7.65 9.96
C THR A 292 -25.04 -7.10 10.39
N LEU A 293 -24.64 -6.00 9.75
CA LEU A 293 -23.43 -5.25 10.06
C LEU A 293 -23.79 -3.91 10.72
N HIS A 294 -23.47 -3.78 12.00
CA HIS A 294 -23.59 -2.53 12.74
C HIS A 294 -22.36 -1.65 12.50
N ILE A 295 -22.59 -0.39 12.12
CA ILE A 295 -21.54 0.58 11.78
C ILE A 295 -21.62 1.73 12.77
N ARG A 296 -20.48 2.08 13.38
CA ARG A 296 -20.45 3.16 14.38
C ARG A 296 -19.11 3.86 14.46
N LYS A 297 -19.11 5.05 15.07
CA LYS A 297 -17.88 5.70 15.51
C LYS A 297 -17.29 4.99 16.72
N PHE A 298 -15.96 4.99 16.79
CA PHE A 298 -15.23 4.46 17.94
C PHE A 298 -15.60 5.25 19.20
N ARG A 299 -16.05 4.55 20.25
CA ARG A 299 -16.32 5.12 21.57
C ARG A 299 -15.15 4.83 22.52
N PRO A 300 -14.90 5.65 23.54
CA PRO A 300 -13.88 5.36 24.56
C PRO A 300 -14.04 3.97 25.21
N SER A 301 -15.28 3.49 25.37
CA SER A 301 -15.63 2.17 25.91
C SER A 301 -15.31 0.99 24.99
N ASP A 302 -15.00 1.25 23.71
CA ASP A 302 -14.69 0.19 22.74
C ASP A 302 -13.25 -0.32 22.88
N LYS A 303 -12.45 0.29 23.75
CA LYS A 303 -11.08 -0.17 24.06
C LYS A 303 -11.05 -1.58 24.66
N ASP A 304 -12.16 -2.05 25.23
CA ASP A 304 -12.23 -3.28 26.03
C ASP A 304 -13.13 -4.38 25.43
N ARG A 305 -13.78 -4.15 24.26
CA ARG A 305 -14.73 -5.10 23.65
C ARG A 305 -14.14 -5.76 22.40
N HIS A 306 -13.42 -6.86 22.56
CA HIS A 306 -12.88 -7.62 21.42
C HIS A 306 -12.96 -9.13 21.69
N TRP A 307 -13.89 -9.83 21.04
CA TRP A 307 -13.90 -11.29 20.95
C TRP A 307 -14.03 -11.67 19.49
N LEU A 308 -13.07 -12.44 18.98
CA LEU A 308 -13.35 -13.48 17.99
C LEU A 308 -13.41 -14.78 18.79
N PRO A 309 -14.36 -15.69 18.54
CA PRO A 309 -14.25 -17.03 19.13
C PRO A 309 -12.93 -17.65 18.63
N PRO A 310 -12.14 -18.32 19.50
CA PRO A 310 -10.99 -19.09 19.04
C PRO A 310 -11.47 -20.09 17.98
N ALA A 311 -10.70 -20.21 16.90
CA ALA A 311 -10.97 -21.21 15.88
C ALA A 311 -10.98 -22.60 16.53
N GLY A 312 -12.16 -23.24 16.58
CA GLY A 312 -12.29 -24.66 16.89
C GLY A 312 -12.57 -25.08 18.34
N THR A 313 -13.63 -24.59 18.99
CA THR A 313 -14.12 -25.23 20.23
C THR A 313 -15.60 -25.60 20.14
N THR A 314 -15.85 -26.90 20.02
CA THR A 314 -17.12 -27.55 20.40
C THR A 314 -17.42 -27.30 21.88
N LEU A 315 -18.70 -27.02 22.15
CA LEU A 315 -19.30 -26.91 23.47
C LEU A 315 -18.89 -28.06 24.39
N ASN A 316 -18.27 -27.73 25.53
CA ASN A 316 -18.69 -28.15 26.87
C ASN A 316 -17.62 -27.76 27.89
N SER A 317 -18.03 -27.05 28.95
CA SER A 317 -17.76 -27.42 30.34
C SER A 317 -17.98 -26.22 31.27
N THR A 318 -18.84 -26.45 32.24
CA THR A 318 -19.08 -25.69 33.47
C THR A 318 -17.83 -25.57 34.35
N HIS A 319 -17.49 -24.38 34.86
CA HIS A 319 -17.15 -24.21 36.29
C HIS A 319 -17.06 -22.75 36.79
N HIS A 320 -17.08 -22.67 38.12
CA HIS A 320 -17.43 -21.58 39.05
C HIS A 320 -16.44 -20.39 39.12
N PRO A 321 -16.88 -19.23 39.62
CA PRO A 321 -16.04 -18.08 39.92
C PRO A 321 -15.54 -18.12 41.37
N ASP A 322 -14.23 -18.08 41.58
CA ASP A 322 -13.60 -17.59 42.83
C ASP A 322 -12.07 -17.60 42.66
N GLN A 323 -11.48 -16.54 42.09
CA GLN A 323 -10.05 -16.25 42.26
C GLN A 323 -9.66 -14.83 41.79
N GLU A 324 -10.26 -13.80 42.40
CA GLU A 324 -9.69 -12.45 42.42
C GLU A 324 -9.13 -12.15 43.81
N ARG A 325 -7.90 -12.61 44.09
CA ARG A 325 -7.01 -12.06 45.12
C ARG A 325 -5.67 -12.77 44.99
N ASN A 326 -4.70 -12.12 44.33
CA ASN A 326 -3.24 -12.26 44.45
C ASN A 326 -2.45 -11.90 43.17
N SER A 327 -3.05 -11.14 42.25
CA SER A 327 -2.39 -10.72 41.01
C SER A 327 -1.60 -9.42 41.17
N LYS A 328 -0.39 -9.50 41.73
CA LYS A 328 0.62 -8.45 41.46
C LYS A 328 2.09 -8.87 41.48
N MET A 329 2.40 -10.13 41.77
CA MET A 329 3.80 -10.59 41.78
C MET A 329 4.10 -11.74 40.81
N ASP A 330 3.14 -12.16 39.97
CA ASP A 330 3.26 -13.38 39.16
C ASP A 330 3.22 -13.18 37.63
N LEU A 331 3.11 -11.94 37.15
CA LEU A 331 2.93 -11.70 35.71
C LEU A 331 4.21 -12.02 34.90
N ALA A 332 5.39 -11.78 35.46
CA ALA A 332 6.66 -12.05 34.80
C ALA A 332 6.94 -13.56 34.70
N THR A 333 6.66 -14.30 35.78
CA THR A 333 6.76 -15.76 35.83
C THR A 333 5.78 -16.41 34.86
N HIS A 334 4.53 -15.95 34.84
CA HIS A 334 3.50 -16.51 33.98
C HIS A 334 3.75 -16.22 32.49
N ILE A 335 4.33 -15.07 32.14
CA ILE A 335 4.74 -14.75 30.76
C ILE A 335 5.91 -15.64 30.31
N HIS A 336 6.87 -15.93 31.19
CA HIS A 336 8.00 -16.81 30.87
C HIS A 336 7.57 -18.28 30.73
N GLU A 337 6.69 -18.76 31.62
CA GLU A 337 6.16 -20.13 31.57
C GLU A 337 5.24 -20.36 30.36
N SER A 338 4.50 -19.35 29.92
CA SER A 338 3.61 -19.44 28.75
C SER A 338 4.30 -19.16 27.41
N ASN A 339 5.52 -18.61 27.42
CA ASN A 339 6.35 -18.38 26.23
C ASN A 339 7.84 -18.62 26.57
N PRO A 340 8.30 -19.88 26.55
CA PRO A 340 9.68 -20.23 26.88
C PRO A 340 10.72 -19.63 25.92
N ASP A 341 10.28 -19.09 24.77
CA ASP A 341 11.13 -18.43 23.77
C ASP A 341 11.44 -16.96 24.09
N ILE A 342 10.81 -16.37 25.12
CA ILE A 342 11.13 -15.01 25.56
C ILE A 342 12.46 -15.05 26.32
N VAL A 343 13.48 -14.44 25.74
CA VAL A 343 14.82 -14.33 26.33
C VAL A 343 14.75 -13.44 27.57
N THR A 344 14.74 -14.05 28.76
CA THR A 344 14.85 -13.35 30.04
C THR A 344 16.26 -13.54 30.59
N GLY A 345 17.12 -12.58 30.32
CA GLY A 345 18.50 -12.54 30.79
C GLY A 345 19.11 -11.16 30.56
N THR A 346 20.13 -10.79 31.33
CA THR A 346 20.89 -9.54 31.11
C THR A 346 21.96 -9.69 30.03
N GLU A 347 22.16 -10.91 29.54
CA GLU A 347 23.11 -11.24 28.49
C GLU A 347 22.39 -11.34 27.14
N LEU A 348 22.92 -10.66 26.13
CA LEU A 348 22.38 -10.71 24.78
C LEU A 348 22.62 -12.10 24.18
N SER A 349 21.60 -12.68 23.56
CA SER A 349 21.76 -13.94 22.82
C SER A 349 22.69 -13.76 21.60
N PRO A 350 23.30 -14.82 21.06
CA PRO A 350 24.14 -14.72 19.86
C PRO A 350 23.43 -14.07 18.66
N ASN A 351 22.12 -14.27 18.50
CA ASN A 351 21.31 -13.64 17.46
C ASN A 351 21.03 -12.15 17.75
N GLU A 352 20.84 -11.76 19.01
CA GLU A 352 20.73 -10.35 19.39
C GLU A 352 22.07 -9.62 19.27
N LEU A 353 23.19 -10.28 19.61
CA LEU A 353 24.53 -9.79 19.32
C LEU A 353 24.73 -9.63 17.81
N TYR A 354 24.33 -10.62 17.00
CA TYR A 354 24.41 -10.57 15.55
C TYR A 354 23.59 -9.39 14.97
N ASN A 355 22.33 -9.21 15.41
CA ASN A 355 21.48 -8.10 14.97
C ASN A 355 21.94 -6.74 15.48
N LYS A 356 22.45 -6.65 16.72
CA LYS A 356 23.06 -5.43 17.27
C LYS A 356 24.30 -5.04 16.49
N THR A 357 25.10 -6.02 16.06
CA THR A 357 26.28 -5.82 15.19
C THR A 357 25.85 -5.28 13.82
N PHE A 358 24.68 -5.67 13.32
CA PHE A 358 24.10 -5.16 12.07
C PHE A 358 23.46 -3.76 12.19
N MET A 359 22.94 -3.40 13.37
CA MET A 359 22.33 -2.09 13.65
C MET A 359 23.36 -1.01 14.04
N ALA A 360 24.57 -1.42 14.41
CA ALA A 360 25.67 -0.53 14.80
C ALA A 360 26.81 -0.54 13.77
N THR A 361 26.51 -0.73 12.48
CA THR A 361 27.54 -0.61 11.45
C THR A 361 27.91 0.87 11.24
N PRO A 362 29.17 1.16 10.91
CA PRO A 362 29.61 2.51 10.52
C PRO A 362 28.69 3.13 9.45
N ALA A 363 28.23 2.36 8.47
CA ALA A 363 27.30 2.83 7.45
C ALA A 363 25.90 3.20 7.98
N ALA A 364 25.35 2.46 8.95
CA ALA A 364 24.08 2.80 9.58
C ALA A 364 24.18 4.09 10.42
N LEU A 365 25.29 4.28 11.13
CA LEU A 365 25.59 5.51 11.86
C LEU A 365 25.70 6.71 10.91
N LEU A 366 26.45 6.55 9.81
CA LEU A 366 26.58 7.57 8.77
C LEU A 366 25.21 7.97 8.19
N LEU A 367 24.35 7.00 7.86
CA LEU A 367 23.00 7.28 7.36
C LEU A 367 22.15 8.07 8.36
N GLY A 368 22.27 7.78 9.66
CA GLY A 368 21.60 8.54 10.73
C GLY A 368 22.06 10.00 10.79
N GLN A 369 23.38 10.23 10.68
CA GLN A 369 23.97 11.58 10.68
C GLN A 369 23.59 12.37 9.42
N VAL A 370 23.73 11.77 8.24
CA VAL A 370 23.32 12.34 6.95
C VAL A 370 21.83 12.68 6.96
N GLY A 371 20.98 11.75 7.39
CA GLY A 371 19.54 11.98 7.50
C GLY A 371 19.18 13.14 8.41
N THR A 372 19.92 13.33 9.51
CA THR A 372 19.73 14.45 10.45
C THR A 372 20.10 15.79 9.82
N VAL A 373 21.29 15.89 9.21
CA VAL A 373 21.78 17.12 8.56
C VAL A 373 20.84 17.54 7.43
N LEU A 374 20.42 16.59 6.59
CA LEU A 374 19.49 16.91 5.52
C LEU A 374 18.18 17.42 6.11
N ARG A 375 17.58 16.71 7.10
CA ARG A 375 16.34 17.11 7.80
C ARG A 375 16.36 18.52 8.36
N THR A 376 17.46 18.93 8.98
CA THR A 376 17.54 20.24 9.64
C THR A 376 17.90 21.37 8.68
N SER A 377 18.70 21.10 7.64
CA SER A 377 19.24 22.13 6.73
C SER A 377 18.46 22.32 5.43
N LEU A 378 17.72 21.29 4.96
CA LEU A 378 16.99 21.30 3.69
C LEU A 378 15.46 21.24 3.82
N PHE A 379 14.91 20.86 4.99
CA PHE A 379 13.45 20.71 5.20
C PHE A 379 12.83 21.80 6.09
N SER A 380 13.55 22.90 6.34
CA SER A 380 13.02 24.08 7.04
C SER A 380 11.92 24.79 6.24
N ASP A 381 11.94 24.65 4.91
CA ASP A 381 10.86 25.11 4.04
C ASP A 381 9.81 24.00 3.82
N ARG A 382 8.59 24.24 4.32
CA ARG A 382 7.48 23.26 4.36
C ARG A 382 7.02 22.77 2.98
N THR A 383 7.41 23.46 1.90
CA THR A 383 6.97 23.16 0.52
C THR A 383 7.76 22.05 -0.19
N ARG A 384 8.89 21.57 0.37
CA ARG A 384 9.82 20.63 -0.31
C ARG A 384 9.94 19.24 0.35
N ARG A 385 8.94 18.76 1.10
CA ARG A 385 9.05 17.54 1.94
C ARG A 385 8.87 16.18 1.23
N GLN A 386 8.93 16.09 -0.11
CA GLN A 386 8.47 14.90 -0.84
C GLN A 386 9.51 14.16 -1.70
N TRP A 387 10.81 14.40 -1.56
CA TRP A 387 11.80 13.87 -2.52
C TRP A 387 12.63 12.66 -2.04
N MET A 388 12.55 12.27 -0.77
CA MET A 388 13.44 11.27 -0.19
C MET A 388 12.82 9.87 -0.25
N ASP A 389 13.29 9.03 -1.18
CA ASP A 389 12.64 7.75 -1.49
C ASP A 389 13.36 6.52 -0.90
N MET A 390 14.69 6.55 -0.73
CA MET A 390 15.42 5.33 -0.37
C MET A 390 16.80 5.56 0.25
N TRP A 391 17.14 4.70 1.22
CA TRP A 391 18.50 4.47 1.70
C TRP A 391 18.83 2.98 1.67
N GLN A 392 20.10 2.63 1.42
CA GLN A 392 20.61 1.25 1.50
C GLN A 392 21.96 1.27 2.21
N THR A 393 22.30 0.18 2.91
CA THR A 393 23.57 0.04 3.62
C THR A 393 24.10 -1.39 3.49
N THR A 394 25.39 -1.49 3.19
CA THR A 394 26.27 -2.61 3.59
C THR A 394 27.16 -2.13 4.75
N THR A 395 28.09 -2.95 5.23
CA THR A 395 28.98 -2.58 6.34
C THR A 395 29.84 -1.33 6.04
N ASP A 396 30.24 -1.20 4.77
CA ASP A 396 31.22 -0.25 4.23
C ASP A 396 30.63 0.74 3.22
N ILE A 397 29.37 0.56 2.79
CA ILE A 397 28.72 1.42 1.80
C ILE A 397 27.37 1.90 2.34
N ALA A 398 27.15 3.20 2.26
CA ALA A 398 25.87 3.87 2.45
C ALA A 398 25.40 4.45 1.11
N ARG A 399 24.11 4.35 0.80
CA ARG A 399 23.53 4.93 -0.43
C ARG A 399 22.30 5.76 -0.10
N PHE A 400 22.22 6.94 -0.71
CA PHE A 400 21.14 7.90 -0.53
C PHE A 400 20.63 8.40 -1.88
N GLU A 401 19.34 8.21 -2.16
CA GLU A 401 18.74 8.52 -3.47
C GLU A 401 17.48 9.37 -3.35
N TRP A 402 17.31 10.28 -4.30
CA TRP A 402 16.12 11.13 -4.37
C TRP A 402 15.65 11.48 -5.76
N ILE A 403 14.34 11.65 -5.90
CA ILE A 403 13.66 12.09 -7.13
C ILE A 403 13.22 13.54 -6.95
N ASN A 404 13.59 14.42 -7.89
CA ASN A 404 13.17 15.82 -7.91
C ASN A 404 13.38 16.54 -6.56
N GLY A 405 14.62 16.96 -6.30
CA GLY A 405 15.01 17.66 -5.07
C GLY A 405 16.17 18.63 -5.30
N PRO A 406 16.88 19.05 -4.23
CA PRO A 406 18.07 19.91 -4.34
C PRO A 406 19.14 19.27 -5.22
N GLU A 407 19.99 20.10 -5.80
CA GLU A 407 21.05 19.64 -6.70
C GLU A 407 22.11 18.87 -5.93
N ILE A 408 22.80 17.92 -6.58
CA ILE A 408 23.86 17.16 -5.91
C ILE A 408 24.92 18.07 -5.28
N PRO A 409 25.40 19.14 -5.95
CA PRO A 409 26.34 20.08 -5.32
C PRO A 409 25.78 20.74 -4.06
N ASP A 410 24.50 21.08 -4.04
CA ASP A 410 23.81 21.69 -2.89
C ASP A 410 23.72 20.73 -1.69
N VAL A 411 23.52 19.44 -1.96
CA VAL A 411 23.47 18.39 -0.94
C VAL A 411 24.85 18.08 -0.41
N VAL A 412 25.82 17.87 -1.29
CA VAL A 412 27.22 17.61 -0.96
C VAL A 412 27.80 18.75 -0.11
N THR A 413 27.51 20.01 -0.47
CA THR A 413 27.96 21.19 0.28
C THR A 413 27.41 21.24 1.70
N ARG A 414 26.22 20.70 1.95
CA ARG A 414 25.63 20.65 3.29
C ARG A 414 26.13 19.46 4.10
N LEU A 415 26.48 18.36 3.44
CA LEU A 415 26.97 17.14 4.09
C LEU A 415 28.46 17.19 4.42
N ALA A 416 29.27 17.83 3.59
CA ALA A 416 30.70 17.93 3.82
C ALA A 416 31.01 18.57 5.18
N ALA A 417 31.94 17.98 5.93
CA ALA A 417 32.46 18.52 7.18
C ALA A 417 33.04 19.93 6.97
N LYS A 418 32.62 20.89 7.79
CA LYS A 418 33.11 22.27 7.79
C LYS A 418 33.48 22.70 9.19
N ASP A 419 34.66 23.30 9.29
CA ASP A 419 35.16 23.92 10.51
C ASP A 419 35.09 25.44 10.31
N TYR A 420 34.20 26.11 11.05
CA TYR A 420 34.04 27.55 10.97
C TYR A 420 34.93 28.23 12.03
N SER A 421 35.46 29.41 11.70
CA SER A 421 36.40 30.13 12.56
C SER A 421 35.82 30.60 13.90
N ASP A 422 34.51 30.55 14.08
CA ASP A 422 33.78 30.88 15.30
C ASP A 422 33.59 29.68 16.25
N GLY A 423 34.12 28.50 15.88
CA GLY A 423 34.01 27.27 16.65
C GLY A 423 32.70 26.51 16.42
N GLU A 424 31.84 26.95 15.49
CA GLU A 424 30.70 26.15 15.06
C GLU A 424 31.14 25.08 14.03
N PHE A 425 30.51 23.90 14.10
CA PHE A 425 30.76 22.81 13.17
C PHE A 425 29.57 22.60 12.24
N GLY A 426 29.81 22.57 10.93
CA GLY A 426 28.80 22.32 9.91
C GLY A 426 28.97 20.95 9.23
N GLY A 427 27.85 20.34 8.84
CA GLY A 427 27.83 19.10 8.07
C GLY A 427 28.05 17.84 8.92
N VAL A 428 28.49 16.76 8.29
CA VAL A 428 28.72 15.46 8.94
C VAL A 428 30.20 15.33 9.30
N PRO A 429 30.56 15.21 10.60
CA PRO A 429 31.95 15.03 11.04
C PRO A 429 32.63 13.86 10.33
N GLY A 430 33.86 14.07 9.87
CA GLY A 430 34.64 13.02 9.19
C GLY A 430 34.22 12.71 7.75
N LEU A 431 33.16 13.30 7.21
CA LEU A 431 32.73 13.09 5.84
C LEU A 431 33.52 13.99 4.87
N ARG A 432 34.06 13.42 3.79
CA ARG A 432 34.88 14.09 2.76
C ARG A 432 34.30 13.84 1.38
N ILE A 433 34.47 14.80 0.48
CA ILE A 433 34.01 14.69 -0.91
C ILE A 433 35.10 13.97 -1.70
N GLU A 434 34.75 12.86 -2.35
CA GLU A 434 35.65 12.13 -3.27
C GLU A 434 35.38 12.55 -4.71
N SER A 435 34.10 12.53 -5.11
CA SER A 435 33.65 12.97 -6.43
C SER A 435 32.28 13.66 -6.35
N CYS A 436 32.03 14.64 -7.20
CA CYS A 436 30.75 15.35 -7.27
C CYS A 436 30.43 15.72 -8.71
N GLY A 437 29.37 15.13 -9.26
CA GLY A 437 28.80 15.46 -10.55
C GLY A 437 27.40 16.08 -10.44
N GLU A 438 26.75 16.27 -11.58
CA GLU A 438 25.41 16.88 -11.66
C GLU A 438 24.32 16.00 -11.03
N TYR A 439 24.45 14.68 -11.17
CA TYR A 439 23.44 13.69 -10.77
C TYR A 439 23.92 12.66 -9.75
N GLN A 440 25.21 12.60 -9.48
CA GLN A 440 25.78 11.65 -8.53
C GLN A 440 26.99 12.24 -7.80
N ALA A 441 27.21 11.81 -6.57
CA ALA A 441 28.42 12.13 -5.83
C ALA A 441 28.84 10.94 -4.96
N GLU A 442 30.13 10.88 -4.67
CA GLU A 442 30.72 9.95 -3.74
C GLU A 442 31.43 10.71 -2.64
N MET A 443 31.19 10.31 -1.40
CA MET A 443 31.81 10.88 -0.22
C MET A 443 32.36 9.76 0.67
N ILE A 444 33.51 9.98 1.30
CA ILE A 444 34.13 9.00 2.20
C ILE A 444 34.03 9.50 3.63
N TRP A 445 33.53 8.65 4.53
CA TRP A 445 33.41 8.93 5.94
C TRP A 445 34.49 8.23 6.76
N TYR A 446 35.30 9.01 7.47
CA TYR A 446 36.39 8.53 8.34
C TYR A 446 36.02 8.52 9.83
N GLY A 447 34.74 8.30 10.15
CA GLY A 447 34.25 8.36 11.54
C GLY A 447 34.61 7.16 12.41
N GLU A 448 35.01 6.04 11.81
CA GLU A 448 35.33 4.76 12.46
C GLU A 448 36.63 4.17 11.91
N LYS A 449 37.06 3.00 12.43
CA LYS A 449 38.30 2.32 12.00
C LYS A 449 38.37 2.02 10.50
N GLU A 450 37.22 1.77 9.87
CA GLU A 450 37.11 1.49 8.45
C GLU A 450 36.31 2.60 7.76
N PRO A 451 36.81 3.15 6.64
CA PRO A 451 36.10 4.20 5.92
C PRO A 451 34.81 3.66 5.30
N VAL A 452 33.77 4.49 5.30
CA VAL A 452 32.48 4.17 4.66
C VAL A 452 32.30 5.05 3.43
N ILE A 453 31.92 4.43 2.31
CA ILE A 453 31.60 5.13 1.06
C ILE A 453 30.11 5.50 1.07
N LEU A 454 29.81 6.80 0.96
CA LEU A 454 28.47 7.33 0.77
C LEU A 454 28.24 7.67 -0.69
N HIS A 455 27.37 6.93 -1.36
CA HIS A 455 26.87 7.25 -2.69
C HIS A 455 25.61 8.10 -2.61
N LEU A 456 25.62 9.24 -3.30
CA LEU A 456 24.50 10.13 -3.46
C LEU A 456 24.03 10.09 -4.92
N SER A 457 22.72 10.00 -5.15
CA SER A 457 22.17 10.05 -6.51
C SER A 457 20.87 10.86 -6.57
N ARG A 458 20.86 11.85 -7.48
CA ARG A 458 19.69 12.69 -7.78
C ARG A 458 19.13 12.27 -9.13
N ILE A 459 17.90 11.78 -9.10
CA ILE A 459 17.13 11.42 -10.27
C ILE A 459 16.35 12.66 -10.69
N THR A 460 16.70 13.26 -11.84
CA THR A 460 15.93 14.36 -12.43
C THR A 460 14.98 13.82 -13.48
N SER A 461 13.71 14.20 -13.39
CA SER A 461 12.79 14.02 -14.52
C SER A 461 13.02 15.19 -15.49
N ARG A 462 13.84 15.06 -16.54
CA ARG A 462 14.00 16.13 -17.55
C ARG A 462 13.60 15.73 -18.96
N ARG A 463 12.93 16.71 -19.60
CA ARG A 463 12.40 16.82 -20.97
C ARG A 463 13.37 16.33 -22.05
N ALA A 464 12.79 15.75 -23.10
CA ALA A 464 13.44 15.44 -24.37
C ALA A 464 14.25 16.63 -24.94
N PRO A 465 15.40 16.37 -25.58
CA PRO A 465 16.15 17.41 -26.29
C PRO A 465 15.34 17.88 -27.51
N GLN A 466 15.21 19.20 -27.67
CA GLN A 466 14.82 19.79 -28.96
C GLN A 466 15.91 19.42 -29.97
N ALA A 467 15.50 18.75 -31.04
CA ALA A 467 16.38 18.44 -32.16
C ALA A 467 17.00 19.75 -32.70
N GLU A 468 18.32 19.80 -32.70
CA GLU A 468 19.09 20.78 -33.46
C GLU A 468 18.68 20.68 -34.94
N GLN A 469 18.10 21.78 -35.44
CA GLN A 469 18.01 22.03 -36.87
C GLN A 469 19.43 22.28 -37.39
N SER A 470 20.12 21.21 -37.78
CA SER A 470 21.29 21.32 -38.65
C SER A 470 20.81 21.63 -40.06
N GLY A 471 21.36 22.72 -40.60
CA GLY A 471 20.86 23.36 -41.80
C GLY A 471 21.10 22.58 -43.09
N CYS A 472 20.15 22.72 -44.02
CA CYS A 472 20.43 22.71 -45.44
C CYS A 472 19.74 23.93 -46.06
N ARG A 473 20.55 24.92 -46.46
CA ARG A 473 20.09 26.03 -47.31
C ARG A 473 19.89 25.54 -48.75
N PRO A 474 18.87 26.04 -49.47
CA PRO A 474 18.71 25.82 -50.90
C PRO A 474 19.56 26.84 -51.69
N GLY A 475 20.36 26.34 -52.64
CA GLY A 475 21.17 27.15 -53.54
C GLY A 475 21.19 26.53 -54.94
N CYS A 476 20.59 27.24 -55.88
CA CYS A 476 20.42 26.95 -57.30
C CYS A 476 21.77 26.80 -58.06
N VAL A 477 21.73 26.12 -59.22
CA VAL A 477 22.19 26.52 -60.60
C VAL A 477 22.12 25.24 -61.47
N GLY A 478 21.22 25.15 -62.46
CA GLY A 478 21.49 25.35 -63.91
C GLY A 478 22.05 24.07 -64.54
N SER A 479 21.46 23.41 -65.55
CA SER A 479 21.06 23.90 -66.88
C SER A 479 20.54 22.72 -67.75
N PRO A 480 20.05 22.92 -69.00
CA PRO A 480 18.78 22.35 -69.48
C PRO A 480 18.87 21.37 -70.68
N SER A 481 17.67 20.99 -71.18
CA SER A 481 17.31 20.46 -72.52
C SER A 481 17.51 18.94 -72.69
N THR A 482 16.59 18.16 -73.26
CA THR A 482 15.79 18.32 -74.50
C THR A 482 14.48 17.50 -74.47
N GLY A 483 13.59 17.76 -75.45
CA GLY A 483 12.25 17.18 -75.74
C GLY A 483 12.14 15.64 -75.66
N SER A 484 10.97 15.01 -75.67
CA SER A 484 9.73 15.28 -76.40
C SER A 484 8.59 14.42 -75.81
N VAL A 485 7.37 14.96 -75.73
CA VAL A 485 6.13 14.55 -76.45
C VAL A 485 5.97 13.03 -76.67
N VAL A 486 4.88 12.45 -76.11
CA VAL A 486 3.77 11.77 -76.83
C VAL A 486 2.74 11.22 -75.82
N GLN A 487 1.44 11.41 -76.15
CA GLN A 487 0.20 10.85 -75.57
C GLN A 487 0.19 9.30 -75.64
N ALA A 488 -0.72 8.47 -75.11
CA ALA A 488 -2.13 8.50 -74.74
C ALA A 488 -2.33 7.35 -73.71
N GLY A 489 -3.35 7.33 -72.86
CA GLY A 489 -4.70 6.89 -73.22
C GLY A 489 -5.02 5.57 -72.51
N ASP A 490 -6.14 5.58 -71.78
CA ASP A 490 -6.81 4.54 -70.96
C ASP A 490 -6.31 4.29 -69.52
#